data_AF-A0A656K263-F1
#
_entry.id   AF-A0A656K263-F1
#
_cell.length_a   1.000
_cell.length_b   1.000
_cell.length_c   1.000
_cell.angle_alpha   90.00
_cell.angle_beta   90.00
_cell.angle_gamma   90.00
#
_symmetry.space_group_name_H-M   'P 1'
#
loop_
_entity.id
_entity.type
_entity.pdbx_description
1 polymer ?
#
loop_
_entity_poly.entity_id
_entity_poly.type
_entity_poly.pdbx_seq_one_letter_code
_entity_poly.pdbx_strand_id
1 'polypeptide(L)'
;GKMLQAAEAWPINFGFLGRGNSSKPESLLGQLRGGCLGLKIHEDWGAMPAVIDTCLKVADEYDFQVQLHTDTLNESGFLEDTLAAIGDRTIHMYHTEGAGGGH
;
A
#
# COMPACT_ATOMS: atom_id res chain seq x y z
N GLY A 1 -10.92 -7.36 13.70
CA GLY A 1 -9.51 -7.10 14.08
C GLY A 1 -9.41 -6.53 15.48
N LYS A 2 -8.31 -6.81 16.21
CA LYS A 2 -8.07 -6.26 17.56
C LYS A 2 -8.00 -4.73 17.59
N MET A 3 -7.44 -4.13 16.55
CA MET A 3 -7.37 -2.66 16.43
C MET A 3 -8.76 -2.02 16.27
N LEU A 4 -9.69 -2.66 15.57
CA LEU A 4 -11.08 -2.19 15.47
C LEU A 4 -11.77 -2.20 16.84
N GLN A 5 -11.58 -3.27 17.64
CA GLN A 5 -12.11 -3.35 19.01
C GLN A 5 -11.49 -2.25 19.90
N ALA A 6 -10.19 -1.99 19.76
CA ALA A 6 -9.51 -0.94 20.51
C ALA A 6 -9.97 0.48 20.12
N ALA A 7 -10.38 0.69 18.86
CA ALA A 7 -10.84 1.97 18.36
C ALA A 7 -12.15 2.44 19.00
N GLU A 8 -13.00 1.51 19.47
CA GLU A 8 -14.28 1.83 20.13
C GLU A 8 -14.12 2.68 21.41
N ALA A 9 -12.92 2.71 21.99
CA ALA A 9 -12.63 3.49 23.20
C ALA A 9 -12.41 5.00 22.94
N TRP A 10 -12.37 5.44 21.68
CA TRP A 10 -11.92 6.78 21.31
C TRP A 10 -12.98 7.55 20.50
N PRO A 11 -13.23 8.84 20.79
CA PRO A 11 -14.25 9.63 20.11
C PRO A 11 -13.73 10.28 18.82
N ILE A 12 -12.99 9.53 18.00
CA ILE A 12 -12.51 9.96 16.68
C ILE A 12 -12.73 8.83 15.67
N ASN A 13 -12.81 9.18 14.39
CA ASN A 13 -12.99 8.20 13.33
C ASN A 13 -11.68 7.44 13.09
N PHE A 14 -11.74 6.12 12.99
CA PHE A 14 -10.58 5.29 12.68
C PHE A 14 -10.72 4.63 11.32
N GLY A 15 -9.57 4.54 10.67
CA GLY A 15 -9.38 3.77 9.48
C GLY A 15 -8.03 3.06 9.55
N PHE A 16 -8.01 1.74 9.34
CA PHE A 16 -6.79 0.94 9.40
C PHE A 16 -6.32 0.54 8.02
N LEU A 17 -5.00 0.62 7.82
CA LEU A 17 -4.31 0.15 6.63
C LEU A 17 -3.71 -1.22 6.91
N GLY A 18 -3.89 -2.15 5.98
CA GLY A 18 -3.17 -3.40 5.95
C GLY A 18 -1.82 -3.26 5.25
N ARG A 19 -1.09 -4.36 5.15
CA ARG A 19 0.16 -4.47 4.38
C ARG A 19 -0.14 -4.81 2.92
N GLY A 20 0.26 -3.93 2.00
CA GLY A 20 0.14 -4.11 0.55
C GLY A 20 1.29 -4.90 -0.08
N ASN A 21 2.35 -5.20 0.67
CA ASN A 21 3.56 -5.84 0.17
C ASN A 21 3.39 -7.34 -0.11
N SER A 22 2.79 -7.67 -1.26
CA SER A 22 2.70 -9.04 -1.75
C SER A 22 2.52 -9.10 -3.26
N SER A 23 3.17 -10.06 -3.90
CA SER A 23 2.91 -10.45 -5.30
C SER A 23 1.82 -11.52 -5.45
N LYS A 24 1.12 -11.83 -4.36
CA LYS A 24 0.06 -12.85 -4.26
C LYS A 24 -1.27 -12.20 -3.82
N PRO A 25 -2.24 -12.00 -4.73
CA PRO A 25 -3.51 -11.32 -4.43
C PRO A 25 -4.24 -11.84 -3.19
N GLU A 26 -4.24 -13.16 -2.99
CA GLU A 26 -4.97 -13.82 -1.92
C GLU A 26 -4.55 -13.36 -0.51
N SER A 27 -3.27 -13.01 -0.35
CA SER A 27 -2.72 -12.51 0.91
C SER A 27 -3.19 -11.09 1.25
N LEU A 28 -3.57 -10.30 0.25
CA LEU A 28 -4.10 -8.95 0.42
C LEU A 28 -5.57 -9.01 0.84
N LEU A 29 -6.36 -9.87 0.19
CA LEU A 29 -7.80 -10.04 0.45
C LEU A 29 -8.10 -10.46 1.89
N GLY A 30 -7.23 -11.28 2.50
CA GLY A 30 -7.39 -11.68 3.91
C GLY A 30 -7.42 -10.48 4.87
N GLN A 31 -6.63 -9.44 4.59
CA GLN A 31 -6.53 -8.25 5.43
C GLN A 31 -7.73 -7.31 5.24
N LEU A 32 -8.22 -7.18 3.99
CA LEU A 32 -9.44 -6.42 3.68
C LEU A 32 -10.65 -7.03 4.39
N ARG A 33 -10.81 -8.37 4.32
CA ARG A 33 -11.84 -9.10 5.09
C ARG A 33 -11.69 -8.91 6.61
N GLY A 34 -10.47 -8.64 7.08
CA GLY A 34 -10.17 -8.31 8.48
C GLY A 34 -10.62 -6.90 8.92
N GLY A 35 -11.04 -6.06 7.96
CA GLY A 35 -11.59 -4.72 8.16
C GLY A 35 -10.62 -3.57 7.88
N CYS A 36 -9.55 -3.80 7.09
CA CYS A 36 -8.72 -2.69 6.59
C CYS A 36 -9.48 -1.94 5.48
N LEU A 37 -9.36 -0.61 5.44
CA LEU A 37 -9.99 0.22 4.38
C LEU A 37 -9.08 0.45 3.17
N GLY A 38 -7.83 0.05 3.26
CA GLY A 38 -6.78 0.30 2.28
C GLY A 38 -5.50 -0.43 2.66
N LEU A 39 -4.47 -0.31 1.83
CA LEU A 39 -3.20 -1.01 2.01
C LEU A 39 -2.01 -0.06 1.84
N LYS A 40 -1.00 -0.21 2.69
CA LYS A 40 0.29 0.47 2.58
C LYS A 40 1.34 -0.45 1.97
N ILE A 41 1.96 -0.02 0.88
CA ILE A 41 3.21 -0.58 0.37
C ILE A 41 4.37 0.24 0.96
N HIS A 42 5.31 -0.45 1.60
CA HIS A 42 6.49 0.17 2.20
C HIS A 42 7.77 -0.55 1.78
N GLU A 43 8.86 0.18 1.51
CA GLU A 43 10.11 -0.42 1.04
C GLU A 43 10.73 -1.43 2.01
N ASP A 44 10.60 -1.24 3.33
CA ASP A 44 11.00 -2.17 4.38
C ASP A 44 10.41 -3.58 4.23
N TRP A 45 9.30 -3.71 3.50
CA TRP A 45 8.64 -4.98 3.18
C TRP A 45 8.73 -5.31 1.67
N GLY A 46 9.50 -4.55 0.90
CA GLY A 46 9.69 -4.65 -0.55
C GLY A 46 8.66 -3.85 -1.35
N ALA A 47 9.05 -2.71 -1.91
CA ALA A 47 8.22 -1.85 -2.77
C ALA A 47 8.46 -2.11 -4.27
N MET A 48 8.65 -3.38 -4.65
CA MET A 48 9.05 -3.78 -6.00
C MET A 48 7.89 -3.63 -7.02
N PRO A 49 8.18 -3.49 -8.33
CA PRO A 49 7.16 -3.38 -9.38
C PRO A 49 6.06 -4.45 -9.33
N ALA A 50 6.41 -5.71 -9.09
CA ALA A 50 5.44 -6.81 -9.00
C ALA A 50 4.47 -6.67 -7.80
N VAL A 51 4.95 -6.09 -6.69
CA VAL A 51 4.13 -5.80 -5.51
C VAL A 51 3.18 -4.65 -5.79
N ILE A 52 3.69 -3.56 -6.39
CA ILE A 52 2.89 -2.39 -6.78
C ILE A 52 1.78 -2.81 -7.73
N ASP A 53 2.12 -3.52 -8.81
CA ASP A 53 1.14 -3.97 -9.81
C ASP A 53 0.07 -4.88 -9.21
N THR A 54 0.47 -5.85 -8.39
CA THR A 54 -0.48 -6.78 -7.74
C THR A 54 -1.42 -6.03 -6.81
N CYS A 55 -0.90 -5.16 -5.95
CA CYS A 55 -1.71 -4.43 -4.99
C CYS A 55 -2.70 -3.48 -5.68
N LEU A 56 -2.27 -2.80 -6.76
CA LEU A 56 -3.13 -1.89 -7.51
C LEU A 56 -4.22 -2.62 -8.31
N LYS A 57 -3.93 -3.80 -8.89
CA LYS A 57 -4.98 -4.64 -9.52
C LYS A 57 -6.06 -5.03 -8.52
N VAL A 58 -5.66 -5.41 -7.31
CA VAL A 58 -6.60 -5.75 -6.23
C VAL A 58 -7.33 -4.49 -5.73
N ALA A 59 -6.67 -3.34 -5.71
CA ALA A 59 -7.29 -2.07 -5.37
C ALA A 59 -8.43 -1.69 -6.33
N ASP A 60 -8.20 -1.83 -7.63
CA ASP A 60 -9.21 -1.55 -8.66
C ASP A 60 -10.40 -2.53 -8.57
N GLU A 61 -10.16 -3.81 -8.27
CA GLU A 61 -11.22 -4.83 -8.16
C GLU A 61 -12.10 -4.64 -6.91
N TYR A 62 -11.51 -4.20 -5.78
CA TYR A 62 -12.20 -4.13 -4.48
C TYR A 62 -12.46 -2.70 -3.99
N ASP A 63 -12.14 -1.69 -4.80
CA ASP A 63 -12.38 -0.27 -4.55
C ASP A 63 -11.80 0.22 -3.21
N PHE A 64 -10.47 0.21 -3.09
CA PHE A 64 -9.77 0.80 -1.95
C PHE A 64 -8.54 1.60 -2.36
N GLN A 65 -8.07 2.50 -1.50
CA GLN A 65 -6.89 3.32 -1.76
C GLN A 65 -5.59 2.61 -1.36
N VAL A 66 -4.53 2.78 -2.16
CA VAL A 66 -3.18 2.28 -1.88
C VAL A 66 -2.26 3.43 -1.49
N GLN A 67 -1.54 3.29 -0.38
CA GLN A 67 -0.51 4.23 0.04
C GLN A 67 0.85 3.67 -0.33
N LEU A 68 1.75 4.50 -0.86
CA LEU A 68 3.05 4.05 -1.33
C LEU A 68 4.18 4.86 -0.68
N HIS A 69 5.15 4.11 -0.17
CA HIS A 69 6.50 4.53 0.16
C HIS A 69 7.42 3.71 -0.74
N THR A 70 8.08 4.37 -1.69
CA THR A 70 8.82 3.75 -2.81
C THR A 70 10.18 3.23 -2.38
N ASP A 71 10.82 2.43 -3.23
CA ASP A 71 12.14 1.83 -3.02
C ASP A 71 13.25 2.89 -3.00
N THR A 72 13.67 3.40 -1.84
CA THR A 72 14.70 4.45 -1.75
C THR A 72 16.03 4.02 -2.37
N LEU A 73 16.31 2.73 -2.36
CA LEU A 73 17.61 2.19 -2.76
C LEU A 73 17.80 2.08 -4.27
N ASN A 74 16.72 2.22 -5.06
CA ASN A 74 16.68 1.80 -6.45
C ASN A 74 17.02 0.31 -6.62
N GLU A 75 16.69 -0.55 -5.64
CA GLU A 75 17.05 -1.97 -5.73
C GLU A 75 16.36 -2.63 -6.94
N SER A 76 15.11 -2.25 -7.18
CA SER A 76 14.24 -2.85 -8.19
C SER A 76 14.02 -1.98 -9.44
N GLY A 77 14.60 -0.78 -9.48
CA GLY A 77 14.47 0.19 -10.57
C GLY A 77 14.50 1.63 -10.04
N PHE A 78 14.50 2.60 -10.95
CA PHE A 78 14.38 4.03 -10.62
C PHE A 78 12.90 4.46 -10.52
N LEU A 79 12.66 5.76 -10.35
CA LEU A 79 11.31 6.33 -10.29
C LEU A 79 10.47 5.94 -11.50
N GLU A 80 11.05 5.99 -12.71
CA GLU A 80 10.37 5.63 -13.95
C GLU A 80 9.85 4.18 -13.97
N ASP A 81 10.57 3.23 -13.36
CA ASP A 81 10.15 1.85 -13.24
C ASP A 81 8.97 1.71 -12.27
N THR A 82 9.02 2.48 -11.17
CA THR A 82 7.91 2.58 -10.21
C THR A 82 6.66 3.19 -10.87
N LEU A 83 6.81 4.27 -11.63
CA LEU A 83 5.71 4.91 -12.36
C LEU A 83 5.13 3.99 -13.43
N ALA A 84 5.99 3.25 -14.14
CA ALA A 84 5.55 2.23 -15.09
C ALA A 84 4.75 1.10 -14.40
N ALA A 85 5.18 0.68 -13.20
CA ALA A 85 4.45 -0.30 -12.41
C ALA A 85 3.10 0.24 -11.89
N ILE A 86 3.01 1.54 -11.57
CA ILE A 86 1.75 2.19 -11.22
C ILE A 86 0.80 2.16 -12.42
N GLY A 87 1.30 2.48 -13.63
CA GLY A 87 0.53 2.35 -14.87
C GLY A 87 -0.72 3.22 -14.88
N ASP A 88 -0.60 4.49 -14.51
CA ASP A 88 -1.65 5.50 -14.42
C ASP A 88 -2.85 5.16 -13.51
N ARG A 89 -2.77 4.09 -12.71
CA ARG A 89 -3.77 3.78 -11.68
C ARG A 89 -3.68 4.76 -10.51
N THR A 90 -4.81 4.96 -9.83
CA THR A 90 -4.87 5.85 -8.67
C THR A 90 -4.03 5.31 -7.53
N ILE A 91 -3.15 6.16 -6.97
CA ILE A 91 -2.30 5.82 -5.83
C ILE A 91 -2.00 7.07 -4.99
N HIS A 92 -1.82 6.89 -3.68
CA HIS A 92 -1.44 7.96 -2.76
C HIS A 92 0.04 7.85 -2.39
N MET A 93 0.87 8.73 -2.95
CA MET A 93 2.29 8.84 -2.61
C MET A 93 2.46 9.49 -1.23
N TYR A 94 3.01 8.75 -0.27
CA TYR A 94 3.42 9.35 1.00
C TYR A 94 4.70 10.17 0.82
N HIS A 95 4.85 11.21 1.65
CA HIS A 95 6.06 12.06 1.77
C HIS A 95 6.83 12.26 0.45
N THR A 96 6.13 12.71 -0.59
CA THR A 96 6.61 12.84 -1.98
C THR A 96 7.88 13.67 -2.15
N GLU A 97 8.27 14.46 -1.15
CA GLU A 97 9.55 15.19 -1.16
C GLU A 97 10.77 14.25 -1.06
N GLY A 98 10.62 13.05 -0.46
CA GLY A 98 11.64 12.00 -0.43
C GLY A 98 12.42 11.90 0.89
N ALA A 99 12.46 12.93 1.75
CA ALA A 99 13.17 12.81 3.05
C ALA A 99 12.60 11.72 3.97
N GLY A 100 11.30 11.44 3.85
CA GLY A 100 10.62 10.35 4.56
C GLY A 100 10.86 8.96 3.96
N GLY A 101 11.46 8.89 2.77
CA GLY A 101 11.77 7.68 2.00
C GLY A 101 11.11 7.67 0.62
N GLY A 102 11.83 7.09 -0.34
CA GLY A 102 11.44 6.94 -1.72
C GLY A 102 12.39 7.60 -2.73
N HIS A 103 12.31 7.16 -4.00
CA HIS A 103 12.71 7.98 -5.15
C HIS A 103 11.76 9.13 -5.39
#